data_AF-A0A7W8HA70-F1
#
_entry.id   AF-A0A7W8HA70-F1
#
_cell.length_a   1.000
_cell.length_b   1.000
_cell.length_c   1.000
_cell.angle_alpha   90.00
_cell.angle_beta   90.00
_cell.angle_gamma   90.00
#
_symmetry.space_group_name_H-M   'P 1'
#
loop_
_entity.id
_entity.type
_entity.pdbx_description
1 polymer ?
#
loop_
_entity_poly.entity_id
_entity_poly.type
_entity_poly.pdbx_seq_one_letter_code
_entity_poly.pdbx_strand_id
1 'polypeptide(L)'
;MKKFFAIVLALCITLTLPAPMSVNASGQYKDSGSLSMSKMSQAEIVQLLKDHPATTPSSLYAKEPSSKNPYSAGELSSQLLSAMTGRLNALRQIAGLPAVTNSKELNDTAQHGAVVLAAKGQLTHYPSKPSDMDDAFYKKGYEGTSSSNVAMGYGPVEAIDGWMDDSDPSNITILGHRRWQLNPQLGQVGFGYYNGFTLESVFDESGEAVDYDFIGWPASGNFPTQLFSGSEAWSVTLNPEKYNWHELQEEDLTVTVKNSAGKTWTLKGGQDYSPVGSGAYFGLSKGGYGVYNCIIFRLDGVDKYEGVYTVTVQGAKDWYGNNADLTYQVEFFDANSGSLSDEKPNDQPDNNPDNQPQQQEISAFVTRLYETCLGRTPDKAGLESWVNVLESGREGGAQVAYNFVFSQEFKNKNYCNEDYVKLLYRAFLGREADGAGLSSWINVMESGTTREEVFNGFAMSTEFRGLCSQYGINIGNAIQVPQYGTIPSGPCSACGKEAPVKGFVTRLYQICLEREPDAAGLSSWINVLVAHQNSGRDVAYGFVFSDEFKGRNYSNTDYVKQLYRAFLGRESDPAGLESWVRLLDNGTSREEVFDGFVGSQEFTDICASYGIVRG
;
A
#
# COMPACT_ATOMS: atom_id res chain seq x y z
N MET A 1 -74.40 -23.04 -35.27
CA MET A 1 -74.06 -23.54 -33.92
C MET A 1 -72.58 -23.92 -33.89
N LYS A 2 -71.88 -23.48 -32.86
CA LYS A 2 -70.45 -23.68 -32.58
C LYS A 2 -69.99 -25.14 -32.77
N LYS A 3 -68.75 -25.34 -33.23
CA LYS A 3 -67.69 -26.00 -32.45
C LYS A 3 -66.31 -25.87 -33.11
N PHE A 4 -65.35 -25.57 -32.25
CA PHE A 4 -63.92 -25.36 -32.47
C PHE A 4 -63.20 -26.64 -32.91
N PHE A 5 -62.18 -26.49 -33.75
CA PHE A 5 -61.03 -27.40 -33.84
C PHE A 5 -59.75 -26.58 -33.65
N ALA A 6 -58.97 -26.93 -32.63
CA ALA A 6 -57.66 -26.38 -32.36
C ALA A 6 -56.65 -27.04 -33.30
N ILE A 7 -55.84 -26.23 -33.99
CA ILE A 7 -54.63 -26.67 -34.68
C ILE A 7 -53.47 -25.89 -34.05
N VAL A 8 -52.57 -26.64 -33.44
CA VAL A 8 -51.26 -26.19 -32.95
C VAL A 8 -50.39 -25.95 -34.18
N LEU A 9 -49.95 -24.71 -34.38
CA LEU A 9 -48.91 -24.36 -35.35
C LEU A 9 -47.75 -23.72 -34.57
N ALA A 10 -46.64 -24.44 -34.46
CA ALA A 10 -45.39 -23.93 -33.92
C ALA A 10 -44.81 -22.90 -34.90
N LEU A 11 -44.83 -21.62 -34.49
CA LEU A 11 -44.15 -20.54 -35.19
C LEU A 11 -42.76 -20.36 -34.58
N CYS A 12 -41.72 -20.85 -35.26
CA CYS A 12 -40.34 -20.47 -34.97
C CYS A 12 -40.16 -18.99 -35.33
N ILE A 13 -40.22 -18.12 -34.32
CA ILE A 13 -39.78 -16.72 -34.43
C ILE A 13 -38.27 -16.72 -34.20
N THR A 14 -37.49 -16.57 -35.26
CA THR A 14 -36.08 -16.22 -35.16
C THR A 14 -35.96 -14.79 -34.62
N LEU A 15 -35.76 -14.66 -33.32
CA LEU A 15 -35.27 -13.43 -32.70
C LEU A 15 -33.84 -13.19 -33.19
N THR A 16 -33.68 -12.30 -34.16
CA THR A 16 -32.37 -11.68 -34.43
C THR A 16 -32.04 -10.80 -33.23
N LEU A 17 -31.24 -11.33 -32.31
CA LEU A 17 -30.60 -10.53 -31.27
C LEU A 17 -29.73 -9.46 -31.97
N PRO A 18 -29.74 -8.20 -31.52
CA PRO A 18 -28.79 -7.22 -32.03
C PRO A 18 -27.38 -7.74 -31.73
N ALA A 19 -26.52 -7.77 -32.74
CA ALA A 19 -25.11 -8.08 -32.56
C ALA A 19 -24.54 -7.09 -31.52
N PRO A 20 -23.90 -7.54 -30.43
CA PRO A 20 -23.18 -6.64 -29.56
C PRO A 20 -22.06 -6.00 -30.38
N MET A 21 -22.18 -4.69 -30.58
CA MET A 21 -21.15 -3.86 -31.19
C MET A 21 -19.87 -3.98 -30.38
N SER A 22 -18.77 -4.17 -31.12
CA SER A 22 -17.39 -4.12 -30.68
C SER A 22 -17.10 -2.90 -29.81
N VAL A 23 -16.55 -3.10 -28.61
CA VAL A 23 -15.84 -2.06 -27.86
C VAL A 23 -14.35 -2.26 -28.08
N ASN A 24 -13.72 -1.30 -28.75
CA ASN A 24 -12.27 -1.20 -28.85
C ASN A 24 -11.72 -0.35 -27.71
N ALA A 25 -10.60 -0.84 -27.15
CA ALA A 25 -9.50 -0.18 -26.46
C ALA A 25 -9.60 0.21 -24.96
N SER A 26 -8.85 -0.58 -24.17
CA SER A 26 -7.91 -0.23 -23.09
C SER A 26 -8.42 0.33 -21.75
N GLY A 27 -8.31 -0.50 -20.70
CA GLY A 27 -8.23 -0.08 -19.30
C GLY A 27 -8.93 -1.06 -18.36
N GLN A 28 -8.19 -1.72 -17.48
CA GLN A 28 -8.80 -2.48 -16.39
C GLN A 28 -9.44 -1.54 -15.37
N TYR A 29 -10.61 -1.92 -14.84
CA TYR A 29 -11.27 -1.17 -13.79
C TYR A 29 -10.37 -1.07 -12.56
N LYS A 30 -10.26 0.13 -12.02
CA LYS A 30 -9.50 0.44 -10.80
C LYS A 30 -10.40 0.33 -9.58
N ASP A 31 -9.79 0.11 -8.43
CA ASP A 31 -10.51 -0.10 -7.18
C ASP A 31 -10.52 1.12 -6.27
N SER A 32 -11.72 1.44 -5.77
CA SER A 32 -11.92 2.36 -4.66
C SER A 32 -11.57 1.68 -3.35
N GLY A 33 -10.77 2.32 -2.50
CA GLY A 33 -10.40 1.75 -1.21
C GLY A 33 -9.23 0.77 -1.28
N SER A 34 -8.94 0.13 -0.15
CA SER A 34 -7.81 -0.78 0.04
C SER A 34 -7.80 -1.92 -0.97
N LEU A 35 -6.68 -2.07 -1.68
CA LEU A 35 -6.41 -3.18 -2.60
C LEU A 35 -6.21 -4.52 -1.88
N SER A 36 -6.11 -4.52 -0.56
CA SER A 36 -6.01 -5.73 0.28
C SER A 36 -7.35 -6.18 0.87
N MET A 37 -8.42 -5.38 0.73
CA MET A 37 -9.75 -5.70 1.23
C MET A 37 -10.65 -6.22 0.10
N SER A 38 -11.20 -7.42 0.25
CA SER A 38 -12.22 -7.94 -0.67
C SER A 38 -13.46 -7.05 -0.68
N LYS A 39 -14.03 -6.88 -1.88
CA LYS A 39 -15.32 -6.18 -2.06
C LYS A 39 -16.46 -6.96 -1.41
N MET A 40 -17.50 -6.23 -1.01
CA MET A 40 -18.66 -6.82 -0.35
C MET A 40 -19.77 -7.19 -1.35
N SER A 41 -20.45 -8.29 -1.09
CA SER A 41 -21.69 -8.63 -1.80
C SER A 41 -22.83 -7.72 -1.36
N GLN A 42 -23.93 -7.71 -2.12
CA GLN A 42 -25.12 -6.94 -1.74
C GLN A 42 -25.67 -7.44 -0.40
N ALA A 43 -25.71 -8.76 -0.19
CA ALA A 43 -26.17 -9.35 1.06
C ALA A 43 -25.28 -8.96 2.26
N GLU A 44 -23.95 -8.95 2.10
CA GLU A 44 -23.02 -8.53 3.14
C GLU A 44 -23.21 -7.05 3.50
N ILE A 45 -23.37 -6.17 2.51
CA ILE A 45 -23.61 -4.74 2.74
C ILE A 45 -24.91 -4.52 3.50
N VAL A 46 -26.00 -5.19 3.09
CA VAL A 46 -27.29 -5.07 3.77
C VAL A 46 -27.21 -5.56 5.21
N GLN A 47 -26.50 -6.67 5.45
CA GLN A 47 -26.32 -7.19 6.79
C GLN A 47 -25.50 -6.22 7.67
N LEU A 48 -24.39 -5.68 7.13
CA LEU A 48 -23.55 -4.69 7.80
C LEU A 48 -24.35 -3.45 8.22
N LEU A 49 -25.21 -2.93 7.35
CA LEU A 49 -26.05 -1.76 7.65
C LEU A 49 -27.18 -2.07 8.66
N LYS A 50 -27.65 -3.32 8.73
CA LYS A 50 -28.60 -3.76 9.77
C LYS A 50 -27.93 -3.89 11.15
N ASP A 51 -26.70 -4.37 11.17
CA ASP A 51 -25.91 -4.52 12.40
C ASP A 51 -25.44 -3.16 12.94
N HIS A 52 -25.32 -2.16 12.05
CA HIS A 52 -24.94 -0.79 12.38
C HIS A 52 -25.94 0.23 11.82
N PRO A 53 -27.17 0.29 12.36
CA PRO A 53 -28.20 1.18 11.86
C PRO A 53 -27.90 2.65 12.20
N ALA A 54 -28.38 3.57 11.37
CA ALA A 54 -28.35 5.02 11.63
C ALA A 54 -29.41 5.43 12.66
N THR A 55 -29.39 4.81 13.84
CA THR A 55 -30.38 5.04 14.89
C THR A 55 -29.69 5.38 16.20
N THR A 56 -30.01 6.54 16.76
CA THR A 56 -29.50 6.94 18.08
C THR A 56 -30.13 6.14 19.23
N PRO A 57 -29.34 5.53 20.13
CA PRO A 57 -29.86 4.85 21.32
C PRO A 57 -30.47 5.84 22.33
N SER A 58 -31.39 5.37 23.17
CA SER A 58 -32.08 6.21 24.15
C SER A 58 -31.18 6.70 25.30
N SER A 59 -30.15 5.92 25.66
CA SER A 59 -29.19 6.27 26.71
C SER A 59 -28.00 7.02 26.10
N LEU A 60 -27.98 8.33 26.26
CA LEU A 60 -26.99 9.20 25.61
C LEU A 60 -25.72 9.42 26.45
N TYR A 61 -25.85 9.49 27.77
CA TYR A 61 -24.77 9.90 28.66
C TYR A 61 -24.49 8.87 29.75
N ALA A 62 -23.21 8.58 30.00
CA ALA A 62 -22.75 7.97 31.24
C ALA A 62 -22.65 9.01 32.36
N LYS A 63 -22.35 10.26 32.01
CA LYS A 63 -22.34 11.42 32.92
C LYS A 63 -22.94 12.63 32.20
N GLU A 64 -23.90 13.28 32.84
CA GLU A 64 -24.59 14.43 32.23
C GLU A 64 -23.64 15.63 31.98
N PRO A 65 -23.62 16.18 30.75
CA PRO A 65 -23.01 17.48 30.43
C PRO A 65 -23.77 18.69 31.01
N SER A 66 -23.08 19.82 31.12
CA SER A 66 -23.66 21.12 31.46
C SER A 66 -23.01 22.24 30.65
N SER A 67 -23.82 23.01 29.90
CA SER A 67 -23.43 24.26 29.21
C SER A 67 -23.60 25.52 30.07
N LYS A 68 -23.80 25.37 31.38
CA LYS A 68 -23.93 26.48 32.33
C LYS A 68 -22.92 26.30 33.45
N ASN A 69 -22.48 27.39 34.06
CA ASN A 69 -21.60 27.36 35.23
C ASN A 69 -22.29 26.63 36.43
N PRO A 70 -21.67 25.60 37.03
CA PRO A 70 -20.38 25.00 36.67
C PRO A 70 -20.47 24.13 35.41
N TYR A 71 -19.62 24.43 34.43
CA TYR A 71 -19.53 23.70 33.17
C TYR A 71 -19.03 22.27 33.41
N SER A 72 -19.56 21.33 32.62
CA SER A 72 -19.15 19.93 32.66
C SER A 72 -19.26 19.34 31.26
N ALA A 73 -18.18 18.73 30.77
CA ALA A 73 -18.22 17.98 29.51
C ALA A 73 -19.19 16.78 29.61
N GLY A 74 -19.34 16.20 30.80
CA GLY A 74 -20.04 14.92 30.93
C GLY A 74 -19.23 13.79 30.27
N GLU A 75 -19.92 12.71 29.92
CA GLU A 75 -19.34 11.55 29.22
C GLU A 75 -20.47 10.86 28.45
N LEU A 76 -20.25 10.58 27.16
CA LEU A 76 -21.21 9.82 26.35
C LEU A 76 -21.31 8.38 26.85
N SER A 77 -22.47 7.74 26.68
CA SER A 77 -22.65 6.34 27.04
C SER A 77 -21.80 5.43 26.13
N SER A 78 -21.34 4.29 26.65
CA SER A 78 -20.63 3.29 25.84
C SER A 78 -21.48 2.75 24.69
N GLN A 79 -22.80 2.69 24.88
CA GLN A 79 -23.77 2.28 23.86
C GLN A 79 -23.81 3.29 22.70
N LEU A 80 -23.83 4.58 23.00
CA LEU A 80 -23.81 5.63 21.98
C LEU A 80 -22.46 5.67 21.25
N LEU A 81 -21.35 5.61 21.97
CA LEU A 81 -20.01 5.57 21.37
C LEU A 81 -19.85 4.35 20.44
N SER A 82 -20.33 3.18 20.86
CA SER A 82 -20.31 1.97 20.02
C SER A 82 -21.20 2.11 18.78
N ALA A 83 -22.37 2.75 18.89
CA ALA A 83 -23.27 2.97 17.76
C ALA A 83 -22.67 3.94 16.73
N MET A 84 -22.11 5.07 17.18
CA MET A 84 -21.46 6.06 16.30
C MET A 84 -20.22 5.46 15.61
N THR A 85 -19.35 4.78 16.37
CA THR A 85 -18.15 4.12 15.83
C THR A 85 -18.52 3.01 14.84
N GLY A 86 -19.51 2.18 15.19
CA GLY A 86 -19.99 1.10 14.33
C GLY A 86 -20.59 1.63 13.03
N ARG A 87 -21.35 2.73 13.08
CA ARG A 87 -21.91 3.35 11.88
C ARG A 87 -20.84 3.91 10.95
N LEU A 88 -19.87 4.65 11.49
CA LEU A 88 -18.74 5.15 10.71
C LEU A 88 -17.95 3.99 10.07
N ASN A 89 -17.66 2.94 10.85
CA ASN A 89 -16.94 1.78 10.35
C ASN A 89 -17.70 1.01 9.27
N ALA A 90 -19.04 0.96 9.34
CA ALA A 90 -19.84 0.38 8.27
C ALA A 90 -19.68 1.14 6.94
N LEU A 91 -19.74 2.47 6.98
CA LEU A 91 -19.55 3.33 5.81
C LEU A 91 -18.13 3.23 5.25
N ARG A 92 -17.12 3.23 6.13
CA ARG A 92 -15.72 3.03 5.76
C ARG A 92 -15.49 1.66 5.12
N GLN A 93 -16.07 0.60 5.66
CA GLN A 93 -15.94 -0.74 5.10
C GLN A 93 -16.60 -0.85 3.71
N ILE A 94 -17.76 -0.22 3.49
CA ILE A 94 -18.38 -0.11 2.15
C ILE A 94 -17.46 0.64 1.18
N ALA A 95 -16.75 1.68 1.66
CA ALA A 95 -15.76 2.41 0.87
C ALA A 95 -14.45 1.64 0.64
N GLY A 96 -14.28 0.47 1.26
CA GLY A 96 -13.06 -0.35 1.21
C GLY A 96 -11.96 0.14 2.13
N LEU A 97 -12.28 0.85 3.21
CA LEU A 97 -11.31 1.39 4.17
C LEU A 97 -11.28 0.60 5.49
N PRO A 98 -10.12 0.52 6.16
CA PRO A 98 -10.02 -0.06 7.49
C PRO A 98 -10.93 0.63 8.51
N ALA A 99 -11.38 -0.16 9.49
CA ALA A 99 -12.13 0.34 10.64
C ALA A 99 -11.25 1.25 11.51
N VAL A 100 -11.85 2.30 12.05
CA VAL A 100 -11.25 3.17 13.07
C VAL A 100 -11.55 2.68 14.47
N THR A 101 -10.72 3.09 15.42
CA THR A 101 -10.90 2.82 16.84
C THR A 101 -11.42 4.07 17.56
N ASN A 102 -12.31 3.89 18.54
CA ASN A 102 -12.79 5.01 19.34
C ASN A 102 -11.77 5.39 20.41
N SER A 103 -11.39 6.67 20.46
CA SER A 103 -10.41 7.20 21.41
C SER A 103 -11.10 7.97 22.54
N LYS A 104 -10.81 7.55 23.78
CA LYS A 104 -11.32 8.24 24.98
C LYS A 104 -10.84 9.68 25.07
N GLU A 105 -9.60 9.94 24.66
CA GLU A 105 -9.04 11.30 24.68
C GLU A 105 -9.74 12.20 23.67
N LEU A 106 -9.93 11.72 22.44
CA LEU A 106 -10.66 12.46 21.41
C LEU A 106 -12.13 12.65 21.79
N ASN A 107 -12.78 11.65 22.41
CA ASN A 107 -14.14 11.80 22.94
C ASN A 107 -14.21 12.93 23.97
N ASP A 108 -13.25 13.01 24.91
CA ASP A 108 -13.25 14.07 25.92
C ASP A 108 -13.11 15.45 25.26
N THR A 109 -12.20 15.60 24.29
CA THR A 109 -12.02 16.85 23.54
C THR A 109 -13.27 17.22 22.72
N ALA A 110 -13.84 16.27 21.97
CA ALA A 110 -15.07 16.48 21.20
C ALA A 110 -16.27 16.82 22.11
N GLN A 111 -16.36 16.18 23.27
CA GLN A 111 -17.44 16.44 24.22
C GLN A 111 -17.34 17.83 24.86
N HIS A 112 -16.13 18.32 25.15
CA HIS A 112 -15.93 19.73 25.54
C HIS A 112 -16.40 20.67 24.41
N GLY A 113 -16.08 20.34 23.16
CA GLY A 113 -16.52 21.13 22.00
C GLY A 113 -18.04 21.19 21.87
N ALA A 114 -18.72 20.06 22.02
CA ALA A 114 -20.19 20.00 22.01
C ALA A 114 -20.80 20.91 23.10
N VAL A 115 -20.21 20.93 24.31
CA VAL A 115 -20.66 21.80 25.41
C VAL A 115 -20.41 23.28 25.11
N VAL A 116 -19.27 23.63 24.50
CA VAL A 116 -18.99 25.01 24.08
C VAL A 116 -19.99 25.48 23.02
N LEU A 117 -20.28 24.65 22.00
CA LEU A 117 -21.28 25.00 20.99
C LEU A 117 -22.68 25.13 21.60
N ALA A 118 -23.07 24.23 22.50
CA ALA A 118 -24.33 24.30 23.21
C ALA A 118 -24.45 25.55 24.11
N ALA A 119 -23.37 25.97 24.75
CA ALA A 119 -23.33 27.20 25.55
C ALA A 119 -23.48 28.46 24.68
N LYS A 120 -22.97 28.41 23.44
CA LYS A 120 -23.09 29.48 22.45
C LYS A 120 -24.41 29.46 21.67
N GLY A 121 -25.03 28.29 21.53
CA GLY A 121 -26.23 28.10 20.71
C GLY A 121 -25.98 28.35 19.22
N GLN A 122 -24.75 28.12 18.74
CA GLN A 122 -24.33 28.45 17.39
C GLN A 122 -23.46 27.35 16.79
N LEU A 123 -23.75 26.94 15.56
CA LEU A 123 -22.89 26.05 14.76
C LEU A 123 -21.70 26.84 14.20
N THR A 124 -20.49 26.53 14.65
CA THR A 124 -19.25 27.15 14.19
C THR A 124 -18.03 26.31 14.59
N HIS A 125 -16.98 26.30 13.79
CA HIS A 125 -15.68 25.71 14.18
C HIS A 125 -14.88 26.59 15.14
N TYR A 126 -15.21 27.88 15.23
CA TYR A 126 -14.43 28.89 15.96
C TYR A 126 -15.30 29.65 16.98
N PRO A 127 -15.88 28.97 17.97
CA PRO A 127 -16.76 29.60 18.95
C PRO A 127 -15.97 30.57 19.82
N SER A 128 -16.53 31.76 20.10
CA SER A 128 -15.97 32.68 21.10
C SER A 128 -16.13 32.13 22.52
N LYS A 129 -15.18 32.39 23.43
CA LYS A 129 -15.29 32.01 24.85
C LYS A 129 -16.50 32.64 25.57
N PRO A 130 -17.37 31.85 26.22
CA PRO A 130 -18.36 32.38 27.16
C PRO A 130 -17.69 33.09 28.34
N SER A 131 -18.23 34.22 28.80
CA SER A 131 -17.57 35.09 29.79
C SER A 131 -17.35 34.42 31.16
N ASP A 132 -18.19 33.44 31.50
CA ASP A 132 -18.21 32.72 32.78
C ASP A 132 -17.61 31.31 32.69
N MET A 133 -17.03 30.93 31.54
CA MET A 133 -16.37 29.64 31.32
C MET A 133 -14.87 29.72 31.66
N ASP A 134 -14.38 28.68 32.33
CA ASP A 134 -12.97 28.52 32.65
C ASP A 134 -12.11 28.42 31.37
N ASP A 135 -10.90 28.99 31.42
CA ASP A 135 -9.98 29.08 30.28
C ASP A 135 -9.53 27.71 29.78
N ALA A 136 -9.28 26.74 30.68
CA ALA A 136 -8.84 25.42 30.29
C ALA A 136 -9.99 24.63 29.64
N PHE A 137 -11.20 24.74 30.18
CA PHE A 137 -12.39 24.13 29.59
C PHE A 137 -12.65 24.68 28.17
N TYR A 138 -12.61 26.01 28.03
CA TYR A 138 -12.79 26.64 26.73
C TYR A 138 -11.71 26.25 25.73
N LYS A 139 -10.43 26.26 26.13
CA LYS A 139 -9.33 25.91 25.24
C LYS A 139 -9.51 24.51 24.66
N LYS A 140 -9.86 23.54 25.51
CA LYS A 140 -10.12 22.17 25.07
C LYS A 140 -11.37 22.05 24.19
N GLY A 141 -12.44 22.77 24.51
CA GLY A 141 -13.64 22.78 23.66
C GLY A 141 -13.41 23.45 22.30
N TYR A 142 -12.63 24.54 22.26
CA TYR A 142 -12.24 25.21 21.03
C TYR A 142 -11.39 24.29 20.14
N GLU A 143 -10.43 23.57 20.74
CA GLU A 143 -9.68 22.52 20.05
C GLU A 143 -10.64 21.53 19.39
N GLY A 144 -11.56 20.95 20.17
CA GLY A 144 -12.57 20.03 19.66
C GLY A 144 -13.39 20.56 18.50
N THR A 145 -13.89 21.81 18.54
CA THR A 145 -14.69 22.37 17.44
C THR A 145 -13.84 22.67 16.20
N SER A 146 -12.57 23.03 16.37
CA SER A 146 -11.68 23.40 15.27
C SER A 146 -11.07 22.22 14.52
N SER A 147 -11.15 21.01 15.08
CA SER A 147 -10.55 19.78 14.53
C SER A 147 -11.55 18.63 14.35
N SER A 148 -12.84 18.94 14.27
CA SER A 148 -13.91 17.94 14.15
C SER A 148 -14.88 18.32 13.04
N ASN A 149 -15.53 17.31 12.46
CA ASN A 149 -16.82 17.51 11.83
C ASN A 149 -17.82 18.03 12.87
N VAL A 150 -18.61 19.04 12.53
CA VAL A 150 -19.61 19.65 13.41
C VAL A 150 -20.99 19.61 12.75
N ALA A 151 -22.01 19.21 13.51
CA ALA A 151 -23.39 19.18 13.03
C ALA A 151 -24.32 19.75 14.09
N MET A 152 -25.47 20.27 13.65
CA MET A 152 -26.55 20.74 14.51
C MET A 152 -27.88 20.20 14.01
N GLY A 153 -28.72 19.71 14.92
CA GLY A 153 -30.09 19.29 14.63
C GLY A 153 -30.27 17.85 14.19
N TYR A 154 -29.19 17.07 14.15
CA TYR A 154 -29.20 15.63 13.89
C TYR A 154 -29.12 14.86 15.22
N GLY A 155 -29.65 13.64 15.22
CA GLY A 155 -29.23 12.67 16.22
C GLY A 155 -27.74 12.32 16.01
N PRO A 156 -27.00 11.98 17.06
CA PRO A 156 -25.55 11.77 16.98
C PRO A 156 -25.15 10.66 16.01
N VAL A 157 -25.90 9.57 15.89
CA VAL A 157 -25.60 8.50 14.92
C VAL A 157 -26.01 8.92 13.50
N GLU A 158 -27.14 9.60 13.37
CA GLU A 158 -27.65 10.13 12.10
C GLU A 158 -26.73 11.21 11.50
N ALA A 159 -26.00 11.94 12.33
CA ALA A 159 -25.00 12.92 11.88
C ALA A 159 -23.87 12.28 11.07
N ILE A 160 -23.51 11.01 11.37
CA ILE A 160 -22.48 10.26 10.64
C ILE A 160 -22.84 10.14 9.16
N ASP A 161 -24.10 9.81 8.85
CA ASP A 161 -24.61 9.76 7.48
C ASP A 161 -24.80 11.15 6.89
N GLY A 162 -25.23 12.13 7.71
CA GLY A 162 -25.39 13.51 7.28
C GLY A 162 -24.10 14.14 6.75
N TRP A 163 -22.97 13.83 7.38
CA TRP A 163 -21.64 14.22 6.91
C TRP A 163 -21.18 13.51 5.63
N MET A 164 -21.77 12.35 5.31
CA MET A 164 -21.52 11.66 4.04
C MET A 164 -22.32 12.24 2.87
N ASP A 165 -23.48 12.89 3.06
CA ASP A 165 -24.16 13.58 1.96
C ASP A 165 -23.31 14.76 1.46
N ASP A 166 -23.03 15.72 2.34
CA ASP A 166 -22.13 16.88 2.12
C ASP A 166 -22.35 17.67 0.82
N SER A 167 -23.48 17.47 0.12
CA SER A 167 -23.69 17.95 -1.25
C SER A 167 -24.54 19.21 -1.32
N ASP A 168 -24.80 19.86 -0.18
CA ASP A 168 -25.48 21.15 -0.15
C ASP A 168 -24.61 22.26 -0.78
N PRO A 169 -25.20 23.40 -1.18
CA PRO A 169 -24.47 24.43 -1.92
C PRO A 169 -23.26 25.03 -1.20
N SER A 170 -23.17 24.88 0.12
CA SER A 170 -22.05 25.37 0.92
C SER A 170 -20.87 24.40 0.95
N ASN A 171 -21.13 23.10 0.71
CA ASN A 171 -20.16 22.03 0.90
C ASN A 171 -19.78 21.30 -0.39
N ILE A 172 -20.65 21.29 -1.41
CA ILE A 172 -20.43 20.53 -2.66
C ILE A 172 -19.10 20.82 -3.35
N THR A 173 -18.54 22.02 -3.18
CA THR A 173 -17.24 22.39 -3.78
C THR A 173 -16.03 21.77 -3.09
N ILE A 174 -16.24 21.12 -1.94
CA ILE A 174 -15.17 20.67 -1.04
C ILE A 174 -15.39 19.23 -0.57
N LEU A 175 -16.62 18.86 -0.19
CA LEU A 175 -17.00 17.59 0.43
C LEU A 175 -16.13 17.23 1.64
N GLY A 176 -15.84 18.23 2.48
CA GLY A 176 -14.87 18.13 3.56
C GLY A 176 -15.21 17.07 4.61
N HIS A 177 -16.47 17.02 5.06
CA HIS A 177 -16.89 16.13 6.13
C HIS A 177 -16.76 14.66 5.71
N ARG A 178 -17.28 14.34 4.52
CA ARG A 178 -17.17 13.01 3.90
C ARG A 178 -15.71 12.61 3.71
N ARG A 179 -14.89 13.51 3.17
CA ARG A 179 -13.48 13.22 2.87
C ARG A 179 -12.67 12.94 4.12
N TRP A 180 -12.96 13.61 5.23
CA TRP A 180 -12.33 13.28 6.51
C TRP A 180 -12.79 11.90 7.04
N GLN A 181 -14.08 11.57 6.97
CA GLN A 181 -14.57 10.23 7.36
C GLN A 181 -13.99 9.10 6.50
N LEU A 182 -13.75 9.38 5.21
CA LEU A 182 -13.12 8.47 4.26
C LEU A 182 -11.60 8.67 4.14
N ASN A 183 -10.96 9.39 5.06
CA ASN A 183 -9.51 9.56 5.02
C ASN A 183 -8.82 8.20 5.26
N PRO A 184 -7.97 7.71 4.35
CA PRO A 184 -7.27 6.44 4.53
C PRO A 184 -6.30 6.44 5.71
N GLN A 185 -5.82 7.60 6.15
CA GLN A 185 -4.92 7.73 7.30
C GLN A 185 -5.64 7.84 8.65
N LEU A 186 -6.97 7.91 8.67
CA LEU A 186 -7.73 7.99 9.92
C LEU A 186 -7.65 6.66 10.68
N GLY A 187 -7.05 6.65 11.87
CA GLY A 187 -6.92 5.46 12.73
C GLY A 187 -7.79 5.51 13.98
N GLN A 188 -7.97 6.71 14.54
CA GLN A 188 -8.77 6.97 15.73
C GLN A 188 -9.85 8.02 15.47
N VAL A 189 -10.98 7.87 16.15
CA VAL A 189 -12.08 8.84 16.11
C VAL A 189 -12.54 9.17 17.53
N GLY A 190 -12.99 10.40 17.73
CA GLY A 190 -13.67 10.83 18.97
C GLY A 190 -15.04 11.41 18.68
N PHE A 191 -15.96 11.27 19.62
CA PHE A 191 -17.32 11.78 19.49
C PHE A 191 -17.72 12.65 20.68
N GLY A 192 -18.45 13.71 20.36
CA GLY A 192 -19.11 14.58 21.33
C GLY A 192 -20.55 14.83 20.94
N TYR A 193 -21.45 14.87 21.91
CA TYR A 193 -22.83 15.26 21.68
C TYR A 193 -23.39 16.02 22.88
N TYR A 194 -24.02 17.17 22.62
CA TYR A 194 -24.83 17.85 23.62
C TYR A 194 -25.82 18.84 23.00
N ASN A 195 -27.07 18.80 23.46
CA ASN A 195 -28.12 19.75 23.10
C ASN A 195 -28.27 19.97 21.57
N GLY A 196 -28.21 18.88 20.80
CA GLY A 196 -28.35 18.89 19.35
C GLY A 196 -27.08 19.25 18.58
N PHE A 197 -25.94 19.48 19.25
CA PHE A 197 -24.63 19.63 18.61
C PHE A 197 -23.86 18.32 18.66
N THR A 198 -23.41 17.84 17.50
CA THR A 198 -22.60 16.62 17.37
C THR A 198 -21.23 17.00 16.84
N LEU A 199 -20.18 16.43 17.44
CA LEU A 199 -18.80 16.52 17.00
C LEU A 199 -18.27 15.13 16.69
N GLU A 200 -17.47 15.04 15.63
CA GLU A 200 -16.68 13.86 15.27
C GLU A 200 -15.23 14.31 14.99
N SER A 201 -14.30 13.96 15.87
CA SER A 201 -12.88 14.28 15.72
C SER A 201 -12.25 13.36 14.67
N VAL A 202 -11.86 13.94 13.54
CA VAL A 202 -11.49 13.23 12.30
C VAL A 202 -10.14 13.64 11.71
N PHE A 203 -9.34 14.37 12.49
CA PHE A 203 -8.01 14.85 12.06
C PHE A 203 -6.87 13.93 12.49
N ASP A 204 -7.20 12.80 13.12
CA ASP A 204 -6.20 11.78 13.44
C ASP A 204 -5.64 11.17 12.14
N GLU A 205 -4.33 10.96 12.13
CA GLU A 205 -3.59 10.35 11.02
C GLU A 205 -2.82 9.10 11.49
N SER A 206 -3.27 8.47 12.59
CA SER A 206 -2.61 7.31 13.19
C SER A 206 -2.95 5.97 12.51
N GLY A 207 -3.75 6.00 11.45
CA GLY A 207 -4.17 4.82 10.70
C GLY A 207 -3.03 4.12 9.98
N GLU A 208 -3.17 2.81 9.78
CA GLU A 208 -2.21 2.02 9.01
C GLU A 208 -2.16 2.47 7.54
N ALA A 209 -1.01 2.29 6.90
CA ALA A 209 -0.87 2.57 5.48
C ALA A 209 -1.79 1.65 4.66
N VAL A 210 -2.59 2.25 3.78
CA VAL A 210 -3.51 1.57 2.87
C VAL A 210 -3.02 1.80 1.45
N ASP A 211 -2.79 0.73 0.67
CA ASP A 211 -2.61 0.85 -0.78
C ASP A 211 -3.98 0.86 -1.45
N TYR A 212 -4.26 1.87 -2.27
CA TYR A 212 -5.51 2.08 -2.98
C TYR A 212 -5.24 2.78 -4.32
N ASP A 213 -6.09 2.63 -5.32
CA ASP A 213 -5.95 3.42 -6.56
C ASP A 213 -6.59 4.81 -6.39
N PHE A 214 -7.78 4.84 -5.81
CA PHE A 214 -8.51 6.05 -5.43
C PHE A 214 -9.45 5.74 -4.27
N ILE A 215 -10.04 6.76 -3.64
CA ILE A 215 -11.15 6.63 -2.70
C ILE A 215 -12.39 7.27 -3.33
N GLY A 216 -13.41 6.46 -3.59
CA GLY A 216 -14.65 6.83 -4.23
C GLY A 216 -15.83 6.83 -3.27
N TRP A 217 -16.74 7.79 -3.43
CA TRP A 217 -18.10 7.71 -2.91
C TRP A 217 -19.06 8.20 -3.98
N PRO A 218 -19.91 7.31 -4.54
CA PRO A 218 -20.00 5.86 -4.32
C PRO A 218 -18.71 5.11 -4.65
N ALA A 219 -18.42 4.07 -3.86
CA ALA A 219 -17.24 3.24 -4.02
C ALA A 219 -17.42 2.23 -5.16
N SER A 220 -16.31 1.78 -5.76
CA SER A 220 -16.34 0.73 -6.79
C SER A 220 -16.91 -0.58 -6.23
N GLY A 221 -17.76 -1.24 -7.02
CA GLY A 221 -18.47 -2.46 -6.64
C GLY A 221 -19.94 -2.23 -6.33
N ASN A 222 -20.52 -3.07 -5.46
CA ASN A 222 -21.92 -2.99 -5.05
C ASN A 222 -22.11 -1.78 -4.13
N PHE A 223 -23.14 -0.98 -4.41
CA PHE A 223 -23.42 0.21 -3.62
C PHE A 223 -24.93 0.37 -3.35
N PRO A 224 -25.36 0.52 -2.09
CA PRO A 224 -26.78 0.60 -1.76
C PRO A 224 -27.34 1.99 -2.05
N THR A 225 -28.45 2.05 -2.78
CA THR A 225 -29.14 3.30 -3.14
C THR A 225 -29.65 4.10 -1.94
N GLN A 226 -29.77 3.48 -0.77
CA GLN A 226 -30.14 4.11 0.49
C GLN A 226 -29.08 5.06 1.04
N LEU A 227 -27.82 4.92 0.61
CA LEU A 227 -26.70 5.74 1.06
C LEU A 227 -26.30 6.82 0.04
N PHE A 228 -26.99 6.91 -1.11
CA PHE A 228 -26.64 7.86 -2.16
C PHE A 228 -27.83 8.22 -3.06
N SER A 229 -28.33 9.44 -2.90
CA SER A 229 -29.46 9.98 -3.67
C SER A 229 -29.03 10.59 -5.01
N GLY A 230 -30.00 10.83 -5.90
CA GLY A 230 -29.75 11.48 -7.20
C GLY A 230 -29.20 12.91 -7.11
N SER A 231 -29.38 13.58 -5.97
CA SER A 231 -28.89 14.95 -5.73
C SER A 231 -27.50 15.03 -5.09
N GLU A 232 -26.95 13.89 -4.65
CA GLU A 232 -25.63 13.83 -4.04
C GLU A 232 -24.51 13.88 -5.08
N ALA A 233 -23.42 14.55 -4.72
CA ALA A 233 -22.23 14.63 -5.52
C ALA A 233 -21.38 13.37 -5.32
N TRP A 234 -20.87 12.84 -6.42
CA TRP A 234 -19.81 11.85 -6.45
C TRP A 234 -18.49 12.49 -6.03
N SER A 235 -17.65 11.73 -5.34
CA SER A 235 -16.29 12.13 -4.98
C SER A 235 -15.29 11.06 -5.41
N VAL A 236 -14.20 11.48 -6.05
CA VAL A 236 -13.07 10.64 -6.45
C VAL A 236 -11.78 11.31 -5.97
N THR A 237 -11.23 10.78 -4.88
CA THR A 237 -9.94 11.21 -4.30
C THR A 237 -8.83 10.31 -4.85
N LEU A 238 -7.90 10.85 -5.63
CA LEU A 238 -6.81 10.07 -6.23
C LEU A 238 -5.71 9.81 -5.21
N ASN A 239 -5.08 8.63 -5.28
CA ASN A 239 -3.94 8.31 -4.43
C ASN A 239 -2.76 9.26 -4.73
N PRO A 240 -2.29 10.07 -3.77
CA PRO A 240 -1.20 11.02 -3.99
C PRO A 240 0.14 10.36 -4.31
N GLU A 241 0.32 9.07 -4.01
CA GLU A 241 1.52 8.30 -4.39
C GLU A 241 1.50 7.86 -5.86
N LYS A 242 0.32 7.72 -6.46
CA LYS A 242 0.13 7.24 -7.84
C LYS A 242 -0.07 8.39 -8.84
N TYR A 243 -0.66 9.50 -8.39
CA TYR A 243 -1.04 10.63 -9.25
C TYR A 243 -0.32 11.92 -8.85
N ASN A 244 0.15 12.67 -9.85
CA ASN A 244 0.75 13.99 -9.65
C ASN A 244 -0.33 15.03 -9.38
N TRP A 245 -0.75 15.09 -8.12
CA TRP A 245 -1.80 16.01 -7.68
C TRP A 245 -1.35 17.48 -7.66
N HIS A 246 -0.04 17.77 -7.66
CA HIS A 246 0.47 19.14 -7.76
C HIS A 246 0.14 19.78 -9.11
N GLU A 247 0.30 19.01 -10.19
CA GLU A 247 0.02 19.47 -11.55
C GLU A 247 -1.42 19.26 -12.00
N LEU A 248 -2.23 18.49 -11.25
CA LEU A 248 -3.64 18.24 -11.57
C LEU A 248 -4.43 19.55 -11.64
N GLN A 249 -4.95 19.92 -12.80
CA GLN A 249 -5.81 21.10 -12.96
C GLN A 249 -7.23 20.69 -13.31
N GLU A 250 -8.21 21.49 -12.91
CA GLU A 250 -9.61 21.19 -13.22
C GLU A 250 -9.83 21.19 -14.74
N GLU A 251 -9.27 22.18 -15.45
CA GLU A 251 -9.48 22.41 -16.88
C GLU A 251 -8.98 21.26 -17.78
N ASP A 252 -8.05 20.45 -17.26
CA ASP A 252 -7.50 19.29 -17.97
C ASP A 252 -8.39 18.05 -17.81
N LEU A 253 -9.34 18.07 -16.86
CA LEU A 253 -10.12 16.90 -16.48
C LEU A 253 -11.42 16.77 -17.29
N THR A 254 -11.71 15.53 -17.66
CA THR A 254 -13.02 15.14 -18.19
C THR A 254 -13.52 13.91 -17.44
N VAL A 255 -14.75 13.97 -16.91
CA VAL A 255 -15.45 12.83 -16.31
C VAL A 255 -16.55 12.38 -17.25
N THR A 256 -16.47 11.13 -17.71
CA THR A 256 -17.53 10.47 -18.46
C THR A 256 -18.16 9.41 -17.60
N VAL A 257 -19.49 9.47 -17.43
CA VAL A 257 -20.26 8.44 -16.74
C VAL A 257 -21.22 7.80 -17.73
N LYS A 258 -21.24 6.48 -17.79
CA LYS A 258 -22.16 5.72 -18.64
C LYS A 258 -22.90 4.69 -17.81
N ASN A 259 -24.23 4.69 -17.90
CA ASN A 259 -25.03 3.65 -17.24
C ASN A 259 -25.32 2.45 -18.16
N SER A 260 -25.78 1.36 -17.57
CA SER A 260 -26.15 0.12 -18.28
C SER A 260 -27.27 0.30 -19.31
N ALA A 261 -28.10 1.34 -19.18
CA ALA A 261 -29.11 1.71 -20.18
C ALA A 261 -28.53 2.48 -21.39
N GLY A 262 -27.22 2.77 -21.38
CA GLY A 262 -26.52 3.47 -22.47
C GLY A 262 -26.57 5.00 -22.39
N LYS A 263 -27.20 5.59 -21.36
CA LYS A 263 -27.14 7.03 -21.11
C LYS A 263 -25.71 7.40 -20.71
N THR A 264 -25.20 8.46 -21.32
CA THR A 264 -23.84 8.95 -21.09
C THR A 264 -23.90 10.41 -20.65
N TRP A 265 -23.18 10.73 -19.59
CA TRP A 265 -22.91 12.07 -19.11
C TRP A 265 -21.44 12.39 -19.32
N THR A 266 -21.12 13.60 -19.76
CA THR A 266 -19.75 14.07 -19.89
C THR A 266 -19.63 15.44 -19.25
N LEU A 267 -18.82 15.52 -18.21
CA LEU A 267 -18.50 16.77 -17.50
C LEU A 267 -17.05 17.12 -17.81
N LYS A 268 -16.80 18.40 -18.11
CA LYS A 268 -15.47 18.89 -18.51
C LYS A 268 -15.08 20.06 -17.65
N GLY A 269 -13.84 20.09 -17.20
CA GLY A 269 -13.30 21.23 -16.48
C GLY A 269 -13.35 22.54 -17.26
N GLY A 270 -13.37 23.64 -16.52
CA GLY A 270 -13.43 24.99 -17.10
C GLY A 270 -14.77 25.34 -17.74
N GLN A 271 -15.83 24.56 -17.51
CA GLN A 271 -17.21 24.92 -17.83
C GLN A 271 -17.92 25.52 -16.61
N ASP A 272 -18.95 26.33 -16.85
CA ASP A 272 -19.72 26.97 -15.79
C ASP A 272 -20.71 25.98 -15.15
N TYR A 273 -20.38 25.49 -13.96
CA TYR A 273 -21.25 24.64 -13.14
C TYR A 273 -21.77 25.38 -11.90
N SER A 274 -23.05 25.17 -11.57
CA SER A 274 -23.68 25.76 -10.39
C SER A 274 -23.60 24.80 -9.20
N PRO A 275 -23.08 25.24 -8.03
CA PRO A 275 -23.16 24.43 -6.81
C PRO A 275 -24.60 24.39 -6.23
N VAL A 276 -25.48 25.31 -6.66
CA VAL A 276 -26.87 25.39 -6.18
C VAL A 276 -27.80 24.56 -7.07
N GLY A 277 -28.77 23.88 -6.45
CA GLY A 277 -29.84 23.14 -7.14
C GLY A 277 -29.51 21.65 -7.33
N SER A 278 -30.22 20.99 -8.25
CA SER A 278 -30.02 19.56 -8.60
C SER A 278 -29.42 19.36 -10.00
N GLY A 279 -28.84 20.41 -10.58
CA GLY A 279 -28.18 20.36 -11.88
C GLY A 279 -26.80 19.70 -11.81
N ALA A 280 -26.21 19.47 -12.99
CA ALA A 280 -24.85 18.97 -13.08
C ALA A 280 -23.88 19.88 -12.34
N TYR A 281 -22.91 19.26 -11.68
CA TYR A 281 -21.80 19.95 -11.02
C TYR A 281 -20.49 19.25 -11.36
N PHE A 282 -19.41 20.00 -11.50
CA PHE A 282 -18.06 19.48 -11.64
C PHE A 282 -17.08 20.42 -10.95
N GLY A 283 -16.09 19.89 -10.27
CA GLY A 283 -15.04 20.68 -9.66
C GLY A 283 -13.85 19.83 -9.18
N LEU A 284 -12.70 20.48 -9.01
CA LEU A 284 -11.53 19.90 -8.37
C LEU A 284 -11.23 20.61 -7.04
N SER A 285 -11.37 19.90 -5.92
CA SER A 285 -10.97 20.42 -4.62
C SER A 285 -9.51 20.08 -4.31
N LYS A 286 -8.70 21.11 -4.01
CA LYS A 286 -7.32 20.97 -3.52
C LYS A 286 -7.15 21.25 -2.02
N GLY A 287 -8.25 21.35 -1.28
CA GLY A 287 -8.22 21.60 0.16
C GLY A 287 -7.74 20.38 0.96
N GLY A 288 -7.08 20.62 2.10
CA GLY A 288 -6.57 19.58 3.01
C GLY A 288 -7.67 18.97 3.89
N TYR A 289 -8.49 18.09 3.30
CA TYR A 289 -9.54 17.34 3.99
C TYR A 289 -9.16 15.85 4.01
N GLY A 290 -8.05 15.53 4.68
CA GLY A 290 -7.31 14.29 4.50
C GLY A 290 -6.35 14.42 3.31
N VAL A 291 -6.76 13.93 2.13
CA VAL A 291 -5.94 14.01 0.91
C VAL A 291 -6.19 15.32 0.15
N TYR A 292 -5.15 15.94 -0.39
CA TYR A 292 -5.18 17.27 -1.05
C TYR A 292 -5.74 17.30 -2.48
N ASN A 293 -6.47 16.26 -2.90
CA ASN A 293 -7.09 16.23 -4.21
C ASN A 293 -8.43 15.47 -4.14
N CYS A 294 -9.47 16.03 -4.74
CA CYS A 294 -10.75 15.34 -4.89
C CYS A 294 -11.48 15.90 -6.11
N ILE A 295 -11.79 15.01 -7.05
CA ILE A 295 -12.63 15.31 -8.21
C ILE A 295 -14.07 15.10 -7.77
N ILE A 296 -14.88 16.14 -7.90
CA ILE A 296 -16.25 16.18 -7.41
C ILE A 296 -17.18 16.39 -8.59
N PHE A 297 -18.24 15.58 -8.68
CA PHE A 297 -19.21 15.75 -9.76
C PHE A 297 -20.61 15.30 -9.38
N ARG A 298 -21.62 15.97 -9.93
CA ARG A 298 -23.04 15.56 -9.84
C ARG A 298 -23.61 15.46 -11.23
N LEU A 299 -24.38 14.39 -11.49
CA LEU A 299 -25.02 14.18 -12.78
C LEU A 299 -26.35 14.92 -12.84
N ASP A 300 -26.74 15.42 -14.01
CA ASP A 300 -28.06 16.00 -14.21
C ASP A 300 -29.12 14.95 -14.58
N GLY A 301 -30.35 15.21 -14.14
CA GLY A 301 -31.51 14.38 -14.48
C GLY A 301 -31.36 12.92 -14.05
N VAL A 302 -30.82 12.70 -12.85
CA VAL A 302 -30.82 11.41 -12.16
C VAL A 302 -31.68 11.57 -10.90
N ASP A 303 -32.86 10.96 -10.89
CA ASP A 303 -33.72 10.96 -9.70
C ASP A 303 -33.28 9.90 -8.69
N LYS A 304 -32.85 8.73 -9.22
CA LYS A 304 -32.35 7.59 -8.45
C LYS A 304 -31.31 6.85 -9.29
N TYR A 305 -30.24 6.40 -8.64
CA TYR A 305 -29.25 5.53 -9.25
C TYR A 305 -29.71 4.06 -9.20
N GLU A 306 -29.66 3.36 -10.33
CA GLU A 306 -30.04 1.94 -10.43
C GLU A 306 -29.18 1.25 -11.50
N GLY A 307 -28.70 0.04 -11.20
CA GLY A 307 -27.85 -0.73 -12.11
C GLY A 307 -26.41 -0.23 -12.16
N VAL A 308 -25.69 -0.66 -13.20
CA VAL A 308 -24.24 -0.40 -13.33
C VAL A 308 -23.97 0.97 -13.95
N TYR A 309 -23.09 1.74 -13.30
CA TYR A 309 -22.52 2.98 -13.78
C TYR A 309 -21.00 2.79 -13.95
N THR A 310 -20.50 3.05 -15.14
CA THR A 310 -19.06 3.12 -15.43
C THR A 310 -18.62 4.58 -15.40
N VAL A 311 -17.66 4.89 -14.55
CA VAL A 311 -17.08 6.23 -14.40
C VAL A 311 -15.66 6.20 -14.97
N THR A 312 -15.38 7.13 -15.87
CA THR A 312 -14.05 7.33 -16.44
C THR A 312 -13.61 8.77 -16.20
N VAL A 313 -12.49 8.94 -15.51
CA VAL A 313 -11.79 10.20 -15.28
C VAL A 313 -10.59 10.25 -16.21
N GLN A 314 -10.53 11.27 -17.06
CA GLN A 314 -9.44 11.46 -18.01
C GLN A 314 -8.71 12.77 -17.74
N GLY A 315 -7.43 12.81 -18.12
CA GLY A 315 -6.59 14.01 -18.00
C GLY A 315 -5.75 14.07 -16.73
N ALA A 316 -5.94 13.13 -15.80
CA ALA A 316 -5.02 12.94 -14.69
C ALA A 316 -3.67 12.38 -15.18
N LYS A 317 -2.59 12.71 -14.47
CA LYS A 317 -1.23 12.27 -14.79
C LYS A 317 -0.55 11.61 -13.61
N ASP A 318 0.36 10.68 -13.90
CA ASP A 318 1.28 10.14 -12.90
C ASP A 318 2.44 11.12 -12.61
N TRP A 319 3.30 10.76 -11.65
CA TRP A 319 4.49 11.55 -11.31
C TRP A 319 5.56 11.62 -12.40
N TYR A 320 5.41 10.86 -13.48
CA TYR A 320 6.30 10.88 -14.65
C TYR A 320 5.72 11.67 -15.82
N GLY A 321 4.52 12.24 -15.66
CA GLY A 321 3.83 13.03 -16.68
C GLY A 321 3.07 12.19 -17.72
N ASN A 322 2.96 10.87 -17.52
CA ASN A 322 2.15 10.02 -18.38
C ASN A 322 0.66 10.19 -18.05
N ASN A 323 -0.20 9.99 -19.05
CA ASN A 323 -1.65 9.93 -18.81
C ASN A 323 -1.98 8.76 -17.90
N ALA A 324 -2.72 9.05 -16.84
CA ALA A 324 -3.19 8.10 -15.84
C ALA A 324 -4.73 8.19 -15.77
N ASP A 325 -5.40 7.77 -16.86
CA ASP A 325 -6.85 7.71 -16.87
C ASP A 325 -7.34 6.68 -15.85
N LEU A 326 -8.36 7.04 -15.08
CA LEU A 326 -8.99 6.20 -14.07
C LEU A 326 -10.36 5.76 -14.57
N THR A 327 -10.64 4.46 -14.58
CA THR A 327 -11.98 3.93 -14.90
C THR A 327 -12.42 2.94 -13.84
N TYR A 328 -13.66 3.04 -13.35
CA TYR A 328 -14.22 2.12 -12.36
C TYR A 328 -15.73 1.94 -12.54
N GLN A 329 -16.31 0.91 -11.90
CA GLN A 329 -17.74 0.64 -11.94
C GLN A 329 -18.38 0.65 -10.56
N VAL A 330 -19.63 1.12 -10.52
CA VAL A 330 -20.51 1.05 -9.36
C VAL A 330 -21.80 0.35 -9.79
N GLU A 331 -22.17 -0.72 -9.10
CA GLU A 331 -23.46 -1.39 -9.24
C GLU A 331 -24.40 -0.93 -8.13
N PHE A 332 -25.36 -0.07 -8.48
CA PHE A 332 -26.37 0.36 -7.53
C PHE A 332 -27.46 -0.67 -7.36
N PHE A 333 -27.75 -1.01 -6.10
CA PHE A 333 -28.81 -1.94 -5.74
C PHE A 333 -29.73 -1.38 -4.65
N ASP A 334 -30.95 -1.90 -4.58
CA ASP A 334 -31.91 -1.55 -3.54
C ASP A 334 -31.77 -2.52 -2.36
N ALA A 335 -31.29 -2.02 -1.21
CA ALA A 335 -31.13 -2.80 0.02
C ALA A 335 -32.45 -3.36 0.59
N ASN A 336 -33.60 -2.82 0.17
CA ASN A 336 -34.93 -3.29 0.56
C ASN A 336 -35.52 -4.30 -0.44
N SER A 337 -34.80 -4.62 -1.52
CA SER A 337 -35.25 -5.63 -2.48
C SER A 337 -35.23 -7.04 -1.87
N GLY A 338 -36.14 -7.90 -2.31
CA GLY A 338 -36.20 -9.31 -1.89
C GLY A 338 -35.19 -10.22 -2.60
N SER A 339 -34.31 -9.67 -3.45
CA SER A 339 -33.38 -10.43 -4.30
C SER A 339 -32.01 -9.78 -4.27
N LEU A 340 -31.29 -9.97 -3.17
CA LEU A 340 -29.92 -9.48 -2.99
C LEU A 340 -28.92 -10.52 -3.52
N SER A 341 -27.91 -10.06 -4.26
CA SER A 341 -26.83 -10.93 -4.72
C SER A 341 -25.83 -11.25 -3.60
N ASP A 342 -25.46 -12.53 -3.49
CA ASP A 342 -24.33 -12.99 -2.68
C ASP A 342 -22.99 -12.86 -3.44
N GLU A 343 -23.03 -12.49 -4.72
CA GLU A 343 -21.83 -12.28 -5.52
C GLU A 343 -21.11 -10.99 -5.11
N LYS A 344 -19.81 -11.11 -4.87
CA LYS A 344 -18.92 -9.98 -4.63
C LYS A 344 -18.49 -9.41 -5.99
N PRO A 345 -18.46 -8.08 -6.17
CA PRO A 345 -17.96 -7.46 -7.38
C PRO A 345 -16.50 -7.86 -7.57
N ASN A 346 -16.24 -8.63 -8.64
CA ASN A 346 -14.94 -9.14 -9.10
C ASN A 346 -13.81 -9.27 -8.06
N ASP A 347 -13.89 -10.34 -7.26
CA ASP A 347 -12.73 -11.25 -7.01
C ASP A 347 -12.66 -12.35 -8.12
N GLN A 348 -13.21 -12.08 -9.32
CA GLN A 348 -13.17 -12.93 -10.51
C GLN A 348 -13.01 -12.03 -11.75
N PRO A 349 -12.07 -12.28 -12.68
CA PRO A 349 -12.08 -11.61 -13.97
C PRO A 349 -13.33 -12.01 -14.77
N ASP A 350 -13.84 -11.06 -15.55
CA ASP A 350 -14.89 -11.22 -16.55
C ASP A 350 -14.82 -12.60 -17.25
N ASN A 351 -15.85 -13.43 -17.08
CA ASN A 351 -16.02 -14.71 -17.79
C ASN A 351 -16.39 -14.44 -19.27
N ASN A 352 -15.51 -13.72 -19.97
CA ASN A 352 -15.53 -13.57 -21.40
C ASN A 352 -14.81 -14.79 -22.03
N PRO A 353 -15.48 -15.61 -22.85
CA PRO A 353 -14.86 -16.75 -23.53
C PRO A 353 -13.66 -16.38 -24.43
N ASP A 354 -13.46 -15.10 -24.77
CA ASP A 354 -12.28 -14.62 -25.51
C ASP A 354 -11.04 -14.32 -24.62
N ASN A 355 -11.15 -14.34 -23.29
CA ASN A 355 -10.03 -14.04 -22.36
C ASN A 355 -9.30 -15.30 -21.83
N GLN A 356 -9.80 -16.50 -22.13
CA GLN A 356 -9.14 -17.76 -21.75
C GLN A 356 -7.69 -17.89 -22.27
N PRO A 357 -7.34 -17.44 -23.49
CA PRO A 357 -5.97 -17.51 -23.97
C PRO A 357 -5.00 -16.63 -23.16
N GLN A 358 -5.40 -15.40 -22.79
CA GLN A 358 -4.52 -14.48 -22.06
C GLN A 358 -4.30 -14.92 -20.62
N GLN A 359 -5.35 -15.36 -19.92
CA GLN A 359 -5.23 -15.92 -18.58
C GLN A 359 -4.38 -17.20 -18.57
N GLN A 360 -4.47 -18.03 -19.62
CA GLN A 360 -3.64 -19.22 -19.76
C GLN A 360 -2.15 -18.87 -19.92
N GLU A 361 -1.82 -17.83 -20.68
CA GLU A 361 -0.45 -17.33 -20.82
C GLU A 361 0.09 -16.70 -19.52
N ILE A 362 -0.70 -15.88 -18.83
CA ILE A 362 -0.29 -15.31 -17.53
C ILE A 362 -0.10 -16.43 -16.50
N SER A 363 -0.99 -17.42 -16.47
CA SER A 363 -0.85 -18.62 -15.64
C SER A 363 0.44 -19.41 -15.97
N ALA A 364 0.81 -19.49 -17.24
CA ALA A 364 2.05 -20.14 -17.67
C ALA A 364 3.29 -19.36 -17.21
N PHE A 365 3.26 -18.03 -17.23
CA PHE A 365 4.33 -17.20 -16.68
C PHE A 365 4.49 -17.39 -15.17
N VAL A 366 3.40 -17.36 -14.40
CA VAL A 366 3.43 -17.59 -12.95
C VAL A 366 3.95 -19.00 -12.64
N THR A 367 3.44 -20.01 -13.35
CA THR A 367 3.87 -21.40 -13.21
C THR A 367 5.38 -21.53 -13.45
N ARG A 368 5.88 -20.88 -14.49
CA ARG A 368 7.31 -20.83 -14.79
C ARG A 368 8.13 -20.25 -13.63
N LEU A 369 7.66 -19.20 -12.95
CA LEU A 369 8.35 -18.64 -11.77
C LEU A 369 8.36 -19.64 -10.60
N TYR A 370 7.24 -20.31 -10.32
CA TYR A 370 7.19 -21.38 -9.32
C TYR A 370 8.16 -22.52 -9.65
N GLU A 371 8.16 -23.00 -10.89
CA GLU A 371 9.00 -24.13 -11.29
C GLU A 371 10.48 -23.75 -11.32
N THR A 372 10.82 -22.59 -11.87
CA THR A 372 12.22 -22.20 -12.07
C THR A 372 12.84 -21.63 -10.79
N CYS A 373 12.13 -20.75 -10.09
CA CYS A 373 12.64 -20.09 -8.89
C CYS A 373 12.47 -20.99 -7.67
N LEU A 374 11.30 -21.61 -7.49
CA LEU A 374 10.95 -22.36 -6.28
C LEU A 374 11.11 -23.88 -6.44
N GLY A 375 11.15 -24.40 -7.66
CA GLY A 375 11.40 -25.83 -7.90
C GLY A 375 10.18 -26.70 -7.60
N ARG A 376 8.98 -26.13 -7.67
CA ARG A 376 7.71 -26.84 -7.46
C ARG A 376 6.63 -26.32 -8.38
N THR A 377 5.58 -27.10 -8.58
CA THR A 377 4.34 -26.61 -9.20
C THR A 377 3.60 -25.69 -8.23
N PRO A 378 2.91 -24.64 -8.71
CA PRO A 378 2.05 -23.85 -7.85
C PRO A 378 0.88 -24.68 -7.32
N ASP A 379 0.44 -24.39 -6.11
CA ASP A 379 -0.91 -24.75 -5.68
C ASP A 379 -1.94 -23.81 -6.34
N LYS A 380 -3.20 -24.25 -6.36
CA LYS A 380 -4.27 -23.53 -7.06
C LYS A 380 -4.43 -22.10 -6.55
N ALA A 381 -4.46 -21.90 -5.24
CA ALA A 381 -4.68 -20.57 -4.64
C ALA A 381 -3.48 -19.64 -4.88
N GLY A 382 -2.26 -20.14 -4.76
CA GLY A 382 -1.05 -19.40 -5.07
C GLY A 382 -0.99 -18.97 -6.53
N LEU A 383 -1.32 -19.88 -7.47
CA LEU A 383 -1.40 -19.55 -8.89
C LEU A 383 -2.43 -18.45 -9.16
N GLU A 384 -3.66 -18.65 -8.70
CA GLU A 384 -4.77 -17.70 -8.91
C GLU A 384 -4.43 -16.31 -8.34
N SER A 385 -3.81 -16.25 -7.16
CA SER A 385 -3.41 -14.98 -6.54
C SER A 385 -2.42 -14.19 -7.41
N TRP A 386 -1.34 -14.82 -7.88
CA TRP A 386 -0.33 -14.14 -8.71
C TRP A 386 -0.84 -13.82 -10.12
N VAL A 387 -1.70 -14.68 -10.68
CA VAL A 387 -2.37 -14.40 -11.95
C VAL A 387 -3.22 -13.15 -11.81
N ASN A 388 -4.01 -13.02 -10.74
CA ASN A 388 -4.83 -11.84 -10.50
C ASN A 388 -3.99 -10.56 -10.35
N VAL A 389 -2.81 -10.63 -9.72
CA VAL A 389 -1.90 -9.49 -9.58
C VAL A 389 -1.40 -9.00 -10.95
N LEU A 390 -0.99 -9.94 -11.82
CA LEU A 390 -0.50 -9.63 -13.18
C LEU A 390 -1.62 -9.22 -14.12
N GLU A 391 -2.77 -9.89 -14.01
CA GLU A 391 -3.97 -9.56 -14.76
C GLU A 391 -4.34 -8.14 -14.42
N SER A 392 -4.64 -7.80 -13.15
CA SER A 392 -5.06 -6.45 -12.70
C SER A 392 -4.06 -5.32 -12.97
N GLY A 393 -2.84 -5.64 -13.43
CA GLY A 393 -1.78 -4.67 -13.66
C GLY A 393 -1.30 -3.97 -12.38
N ARG A 394 -1.67 -4.49 -11.20
CA ARG A 394 -1.22 -4.00 -9.89
C ARG A 394 0.31 -4.03 -9.81
N GLU A 395 0.89 -5.12 -10.32
CA GLU A 395 2.33 -5.28 -10.48
C GLU A 395 2.65 -5.74 -11.90
N GLY A 396 3.85 -5.39 -12.36
CA GLY A 396 4.41 -5.93 -13.59
C GLY A 396 5.20 -7.22 -13.34
N GLY A 397 5.62 -7.86 -14.42
CA GLY A 397 6.40 -9.09 -14.35
C GLY A 397 7.68 -8.98 -13.52
N ALA A 398 8.31 -7.81 -13.46
CA ALA A 398 9.51 -7.59 -12.65
C ALA A 398 9.22 -7.62 -11.14
N GLN A 399 8.18 -6.92 -10.68
CA GLN A 399 7.81 -6.90 -9.27
C GLN A 399 7.27 -8.27 -8.80
N VAL A 400 6.47 -8.93 -9.62
CA VAL A 400 6.01 -10.30 -9.32
C VAL A 400 7.21 -11.25 -9.24
N ALA A 401 8.12 -11.23 -10.22
CA ALA A 401 9.29 -12.11 -10.17
C ALA A 401 10.23 -11.83 -8.97
N TYR A 402 10.27 -10.58 -8.48
CA TYR A 402 11.01 -10.22 -7.26
C TYR A 402 10.43 -10.94 -6.03
N ASN A 403 9.10 -10.99 -5.92
CA ASN A 403 8.42 -11.72 -4.85
C ASN A 403 8.75 -13.22 -4.84
N PHE A 404 9.09 -13.82 -5.98
CA PHE A 404 9.57 -15.20 -6.05
C PHE A 404 11.05 -15.33 -5.69
N VAL A 405 11.91 -14.53 -6.33
CA VAL A 405 13.38 -14.62 -6.20
C VAL A 405 13.89 -14.19 -4.83
N PHE A 406 13.14 -13.35 -4.11
CA PHE A 406 13.53 -12.90 -2.76
C PHE A 406 12.57 -13.38 -1.66
N SER A 407 11.68 -14.32 -1.99
CA SER A 407 10.87 -15.05 -1.00
C SER A 407 11.74 -15.77 0.03
N GLN A 408 11.17 -16.05 1.20
CA GLN A 408 11.83 -16.88 2.20
C GLN A 408 12.13 -18.29 1.66
N GLU A 409 11.24 -18.85 0.83
CA GLU A 409 11.43 -20.15 0.19
C GLU A 409 12.67 -20.14 -0.73
N PHE A 410 12.86 -19.10 -1.52
CA PHE A 410 14.05 -18.95 -2.35
C PHE A 410 15.31 -18.70 -1.52
N LYS A 411 15.25 -17.83 -0.50
CA LYS A 411 16.38 -17.56 0.40
C LYS A 411 16.89 -18.83 1.08
N ASN A 412 16.00 -19.74 1.46
CA ASN A 412 16.34 -21.03 2.07
C ASN A 412 17.16 -21.95 1.15
N LYS A 413 17.15 -21.73 -0.17
CA LYS A 413 17.97 -22.47 -1.14
C LYS A 413 19.45 -22.09 -1.10
N ASN A 414 19.79 -20.94 -0.51
CA ASN A 414 21.17 -20.49 -0.34
C ASN A 414 22.00 -20.54 -1.63
N TYR A 415 21.40 -20.27 -2.80
CA TYR A 415 22.14 -20.36 -4.08
C TYR A 415 23.44 -19.57 -4.02
N CYS A 416 24.55 -20.17 -4.46
CA CYS A 416 25.80 -19.43 -4.68
C CYS A 416 25.62 -18.45 -5.86
N ASN A 417 26.53 -17.49 -6.02
CA ASN A 417 26.38 -16.45 -7.05
C ASN A 417 26.24 -17.04 -8.47
N GLU A 418 27.02 -18.07 -8.78
CA GLU A 418 26.96 -18.78 -10.06
C GLU A 418 25.58 -19.39 -10.33
N ASP A 419 25.02 -20.14 -9.38
CA ASP A 419 23.72 -20.80 -9.56
C ASP A 419 22.55 -19.82 -9.48
N TYR A 420 22.70 -18.73 -8.71
CA TYR A 420 21.77 -17.61 -8.69
C TYR A 420 21.65 -16.97 -10.09
N VAL A 421 22.77 -16.62 -10.71
CA VAL A 421 22.79 -16.04 -12.06
C VAL A 421 22.23 -17.02 -13.09
N LYS A 422 22.62 -18.29 -13.07
CA LYS A 422 22.06 -19.32 -13.98
C LYS A 422 20.54 -19.44 -13.83
N LEU A 423 20.02 -19.33 -12.61
CA LEU A 423 18.58 -19.35 -12.37
C LEU A 423 17.89 -18.12 -12.97
N LEU A 424 18.48 -16.92 -12.83
CA LEU A 424 17.94 -15.71 -13.45
C LEU A 424 17.90 -15.82 -14.98
N TYR A 425 18.92 -16.38 -15.62
CA TYR A 425 18.89 -16.67 -17.06
C TYR A 425 17.69 -17.57 -17.43
N ARG A 426 17.51 -18.68 -16.70
CA ARG A 426 16.37 -19.56 -16.94
C ARG A 426 15.03 -18.87 -16.73
N ALA A 427 14.86 -18.13 -15.63
CA ALA A 427 13.58 -17.54 -15.25
C ALA A 427 13.21 -16.34 -16.13
N PHE A 428 14.16 -15.45 -16.43
CA PHE A 428 13.92 -14.18 -17.10
C PHE A 428 14.17 -14.22 -18.61
N LEU A 429 15.07 -15.09 -19.08
CA LEU A 429 15.48 -15.09 -20.50
C LEU A 429 15.06 -16.39 -21.22
N GLY A 430 14.64 -17.42 -20.47
CA GLY A 430 14.15 -18.68 -21.06
C GLY A 430 15.26 -19.52 -21.69
N ARG A 431 16.51 -19.30 -21.28
CA ARG A 431 17.70 -19.99 -21.80
C ARG A 431 18.73 -20.18 -20.70
N GLU A 432 19.71 -21.04 -20.96
CA GLU A 432 20.90 -21.16 -20.10
C GLU A 432 21.86 -19.98 -20.33
N ALA A 433 22.67 -19.69 -19.32
CA ALA A 433 23.72 -18.69 -19.39
C ALA A 433 24.82 -19.14 -20.37
N ASP A 434 25.27 -18.25 -21.25
CA ASP A 434 26.52 -18.46 -21.97
C ASP A 434 27.72 -18.17 -21.06
N GLY A 435 28.88 -18.73 -21.41
CA GLY A 435 30.07 -18.64 -20.56
C GLY A 435 30.55 -17.21 -20.32
N ALA A 436 30.47 -16.34 -21.31
CA ALA A 436 30.93 -14.96 -21.19
C ALA A 436 29.98 -14.11 -20.33
N GLY A 437 28.67 -14.23 -20.56
CA GLY A 437 27.64 -13.56 -19.77
C GLY A 437 27.66 -13.98 -18.31
N LEU A 438 27.78 -15.30 -18.05
CA LEU A 438 27.89 -15.83 -16.69
C LEU A 438 29.12 -15.26 -15.96
N SER A 439 30.29 -15.30 -16.59
CA SER A 439 31.52 -14.74 -16.00
C SER A 439 31.40 -13.23 -15.76
N SER A 440 30.78 -12.48 -16.67
CA SER A 440 30.56 -11.04 -16.51
C SER A 440 29.71 -10.73 -15.27
N TRP A 441 28.60 -11.45 -15.08
CA TRP A 441 27.72 -11.26 -13.92
C TRP A 441 28.39 -11.65 -12.61
N ILE A 442 29.16 -12.73 -12.60
CA ILE A 442 29.91 -13.16 -11.41
C ILE A 442 30.93 -12.08 -11.03
N ASN A 443 31.69 -11.56 -12.00
CA ASN A 443 32.71 -10.53 -11.74
C ASN A 443 32.11 -9.25 -11.15
N VAL A 444 30.94 -8.80 -11.60
CA VAL A 444 30.30 -7.61 -11.01
C VAL A 444 29.78 -7.88 -9.59
N MET A 445 29.27 -9.08 -9.32
CA MET A 445 28.90 -9.47 -7.95
C MET A 445 30.11 -9.51 -7.03
N GLU A 446 31.24 -10.03 -7.50
CA GLU A 446 32.49 -10.06 -6.73
C GLU A 446 33.08 -8.66 -6.51
N SER A 447 32.70 -7.67 -7.32
CA SER A 447 33.03 -6.25 -7.11
C SER A 447 32.08 -5.52 -6.15
N GLY A 448 31.07 -6.20 -5.60
CA GLY A 448 30.18 -5.66 -4.56
C GLY A 448 28.76 -5.34 -5.03
N THR A 449 28.41 -5.67 -6.27
CA THR A 449 27.02 -5.55 -6.74
C THR A 449 26.12 -6.55 -6.00
N THR A 450 25.02 -6.05 -5.45
CA THR A 450 24.03 -6.84 -4.71
C THR A 450 23.24 -7.78 -5.63
N ARG A 451 22.60 -8.79 -5.04
CA ARG A 451 21.71 -9.69 -5.78
C ARG A 451 20.52 -8.94 -6.37
N GLU A 452 20.00 -7.96 -5.66
CA GLU A 452 18.89 -7.10 -6.04
C GLU A 452 19.24 -6.21 -7.24
N GLU A 453 20.47 -5.68 -7.30
CA GLU A 453 20.97 -4.96 -8.48
C GLU A 453 21.17 -5.88 -9.68
N VAL A 454 21.74 -7.08 -9.48
CA VAL A 454 21.84 -8.09 -10.55
C VAL A 454 20.45 -8.47 -11.04
N PHE A 455 19.50 -8.74 -10.15
CA PHE A 455 18.11 -9.00 -10.47
C PHE A 455 17.53 -7.89 -11.36
N ASN A 456 17.71 -6.63 -10.99
CA ASN A 456 17.26 -5.50 -11.81
C ASN A 456 17.87 -5.49 -13.21
N GLY A 457 19.14 -5.88 -13.34
CA GLY A 457 19.79 -6.05 -14.64
C GLY A 457 19.08 -7.06 -15.55
N PHE A 458 18.62 -8.18 -15.00
CA PHE A 458 17.82 -9.18 -15.73
C PHE A 458 16.38 -8.71 -15.96
N ALA A 459 15.73 -8.22 -14.90
CA ALA A 459 14.33 -7.81 -14.89
C ALA A 459 14.08 -6.59 -15.79
N MET A 460 15.05 -5.74 -16.04
CA MET A 460 14.90 -4.57 -16.93
C MET A 460 15.49 -4.79 -18.32
N SER A 461 15.97 -6.01 -18.61
CA SER A 461 16.56 -6.34 -19.90
C SER A 461 15.53 -6.36 -21.03
N THR A 462 15.98 -6.10 -22.26
CA THR A 462 15.16 -6.24 -23.46
C THR A 462 14.64 -7.68 -23.65
N GLU A 463 15.44 -8.69 -23.26
CA GLU A 463 15.03 -10.09 -23.34
C GLU A 463 13.87 -10.39 -22.39
N PHE A 464 13.92 -9.95 -21.13
CA PHE A 464 12.80 -10.16 -20.20
C PHE A 464 11.56 -9.37 -20.62
N ARG A 465 11.72 -8.16 -21.17
CA ARG A 465 10.60 -7.42 -21.76
C ARG A 465 9.92 -8.23 -22.88
N GLY A 466 10.73 -8.87 -23.72
CA GLY A 466 10.25 -9.79 -24.76
C GLY A 466 9.51 -10.99 -24.18
N LEU A 467 10.07 -11.62 -23.13
CA LEU A 467 9.43 -12.74 -22.43
C LEU A 467 8.07 -12.33 -21.83
N CYS A 468 7.99 -11.22 -21.08
CA CYS A 468 6.73 -10.72 -20.53
C CYS A 468 5.70 -10.43 -21.63
N SER A 469 6.15 -9.87 -22.76
CA SER A 469 5.28 -9.58 -23.90
C SER A 469 4.69 -10.85 -24.53
N GLN A 470 5.44 -11.97 -24.57
CA GLN A 470 4.93 -13.26 -25.03
C GLN A 470 3.78 -13.78 -24.17
N TYR A 471 3.82 -13.48 -22.87
CA TYR A 471 2.79 -13.86 -21.92
C TYR A 471 1.68 -12.80 -21.73
N GLY A 472 1.69 -11.73 -22.52
CA GLY A 472 0.70 -10.65 -22.41
C GLY A 472 0.82 -9.80 -21.14
N ILE A 473 2.01 -9.73 -20.54
CA ILE A 473 2.30 -9.08 -19.27
C ILE A 473 3.08 -7.78 -19.49
N ASN A 474 2.71 -6.72 -18.77
CA ASN A 474 3.57 -5.53 -18.65
C ASN A 474 4.76 -5.83 -17.74
N ILE A 475 5.97 -5.50 -18.18
CA ILE A 475 7.20 -5.71 -17.42
C ILE A 475 7.22 -4.97 -16.07
N GLY A 476 6.56 -3.81 -15.97
CA GLY A 476 6.59 -2.96 -14.78
C GLY A 476 7.91 -2.18 -14.62
N ASN A 477 8.23 -1.82 -13.38
CA ASN A 477 9.38 -0.99 -13.03
C ASN A 477 10.47 -1.82 -12.33
N ALA A 478 11.70 -1.30 -12.33
CA ALA A 478 12.79 -1.85 -11.52
C ALA A 478 12.40 -1.85 -10.03
N ILE A 479 12.87 -2.84 -9.29
CA ILE A 479 12.64 -2.87 -7.84
C ILE A 479 13.53 -1.84 -7.15
N GLN A 480 13.04 -1.30 -6.03
CA GLN A 480 13.86 -0.50 -5.14
C GLN A 480 14.86 -1.43 -4.45
N VAL A 481 16.15 -1.16 -4.68
CA VAL A 481 17.22 -1.94 -4.07
C VAL A 481 17.25 -1.60 -2.57
N PRO A 482 17.16 -2.60 -1.67
CA PRO A 482 17.26 -2.36 -0.24
C PRO A 482 18.63 -1.78 0.12
N GLN A 483 18.71 -1.07 1.25
CA GLN A 483 19.97 -0.50 1.73
C GLN A 483 21.10 -1.54 1.82
N TYR A 484 20.75 -2.79 2.13
CA TYR A 484 21.66 -3.92 2.17
C TYR A 484 21.11 -5.09 1.37
N GLY A 485 21.95 -5.67 0.51
CA GLY A 485 21.57 -6.80 -0.35
C GLY A 485 21.54 -8.14 0.37
N THR A 486 20.79 -9.09 -0.18
CA THR A 486 20.63 -10.44 0.40
C THR A 486 21.93 -11.24 0.39
N ILE A 487 22.31 -11.79 1.55
CA ILE A 487 23.51 -12.62 1.77
C ILE A 487 23.12 -14.09 2.01
N PRO A 488 23.61 -15.06 1.21
CA PRO A 488 23.46 -16.50 1.51
C PRO A 488 24.20 -16.88 2.78
N SER A 489 23.61 -17.74 3.62
CA SER A 489 24.19 -18.12 4.91
C SER A 489 24.68 -19.57 4.98
N GLY A 490 24.23 -20.44 4.05
CA GLY A 490 24.49 -21.87 4.08
C GLY A 490 24.97 -22.47 2.75
N PRO A 491 25.10 -23.80 2.67
CA PRO A 491 25.50 -24.47 1.44
C PRO A 491 24.44 -24.31 0.35
N CYS A 492 24.90 -24.03 -0.88
CA CYS A 492 24.06 -23.91 -2.06
C CYS A 492 23.27 -25.21 -2.30
N SER A 493 21.94 -25.11 -2.39
CA SER A 493 21.10 -26.28 -2.61
C SER A 493 21.31 -26.94 -3.98
N ALA A 494 21.89 -26.25 -4.96
CA ALA A 494 22.16 -26.80 -6.29
C ALA A 494 23.50 -27.55 -6.38
N CYS A 495 24.59 -26.96 -5.87
CA CYS A 495 25.94 -27.51 -6.05
C CYS A 495 26.66 -27.87 -4.74
N GLY A 496 26.07 -27.58 -3.59
CA GLY A 496 26.68 -27.82 -2.27
C GLY A 496 27.83 -26.88 -1.91
N LYS A 497 28.20 -25.92 -2.78
CA LYS A 497 29.23 -24.92 -2.48
C LYS A 497 28.78 -24.07 -1.27
N GLU A 498 29.68 -23.90 -0.32
CA GLU A 498 29.46 -23.08 0.87
C GLU A 498 29.27 -21.60 0.53
N ALA A 499 28.47 -20.89 1.34
CA ALA A 499 28.25 -19.46 1.16
C ALA A 499 29.55 -18.66 1.36
N PRO A 500 29.81 -17.61 0.55
CA PRO A 500 31.00 -16.78 0.69
C PRO A 500 31.18 -16.19 2.10
N VAL A 501 30.09 -15.74 2.75
CA VAL A 501 30.14 -15.17 4.12
C VAL A 501 30.82 -16.10 5.14
N LYS A 502 30.67 -17.42 4.99
CA LYS A 502 31.36 -18.41 5.82
C LYS A 502 32.88 -18.33 5.65
N GLY A 503 33.34 -18.12 4.41
CA GLY A 503 34.76 -17.93 4.09
C GLY A 503 35.35 -16.70 4.77
N PHE A 504 34.63 -15.59 4.83
CA PHE A 504 35.07 -14.38 5.54
C PHE A 504 35.27 -14.64 7.04
N VAL A 505 34.30 -15.27 7.71
CA VAL A 505 34.41 -15.57 9.14
C VAL A 505 35.52 -16.60 9.40
N THR A 506 35.58 -17.69 8.63
CA THR A 506 36.63 -18.71 8.74
C THR A 506 38.02 -18.09 8.57
N ARG A 507 38.18 -17.18 7.63
CA ARG A 507 39.43 -16.43 7.41
C ARG A 507 39.86 -15.65 8.66
N LEU A 508 38.93 -15.00 9.36
CA LEU A 508 39.26 -14.28 10.60
C LEU A 508 39.68 -15.25 11.72
N TYR A 509 39.01 -16.40 11.87
CA TYR A 509 39.46 -17.45 12.80
C TYR A 509 40.85 -17.96 12.47
N GLN A 510 41.10 -18.32 11.21
CA GLN A 510 42.36 -18.92 10.78
C GLN A 510 43.54 -17.95 10.80
N ILE A 511 43.32 -16.67 10.48
CA ILE A 511 44.42 -15.69 10.39
C ILE A 511 44.60 -14.97 11.72
N CYS A 512 43.52 -14.46 12.33
CA CYS A 512 43.64 -13.70 13.56
C CYS A 512 43.88 -14.63 14.76
N LEU A 513 43.13 -15.73 14.84
CA LEU A 513 43.13 -16.63 15.99
C LEU A 513 43.91 -17.93 15.75
N GLU A 514 44.49 -18.13 14.56
CA GLU A 514 45.27 -19.30 14.14
C GLU A 514 44.65 -20.65 14.55
N ARG A 515 43.32 -20.75 14.40
CA ARG A 515 42.57 -21.99 14.64
C ARG A 515 41.37 -22.09 13.72
N GLU A 516 40.81 -23.29 13.64
CA GLU A 516 39.52 -23.49 13.01
C GLU A 516 38.38 -22.95 13.90
N PRO A 517 37.31 -22.42 13.29
CA PRO A 517 36.12 -22.05 14.03
C PRO A 517 35.42 -23.27 14.62
N ASP A 518 34.86 -23.11 15.83
CA ASP A 518 33.85 -24.03 16.31
C ASP A 518 32.48 -23.73 15.65
N ALA A 519 31.59 -24.72 15.61
CA ALA A 519 30.33 -24.61 14.88
C ALA A 519 29.40 -23.50 15.42
N ALA A 520 29.41 -23.28 16.74
CA ALA A 520 28.55 -22.29 17.37
C ALA A 520 29.05 -20.87 17.10
N GLY A 521 30.35 -20.63 17.28
CA GLY A 521 30.99 -19.35 16.99
C GLY A 521 30.85 -18.96 15.52
N LEU A 522 31.10 -19.90 14.60
CA LEU A 522 30.93 -19.68 13.16
C LEU A 522 29.50 -19.23 12.82
N SER A 523 28.51 -19.97 13.32
CA SER A 523 27.10 -19.68 13.06
C SER A 523 26.69 -18.33 13.65
N SER A 524 27.17 -17.99 14.84
CA SER A 524 26.89 -16.70 15.48
C SER A 524 27.38 -15.52 14.66
N TRP A 525 28.62 -15.57 14.17
CA TRP A 525 29.20 -14.49 13.36
C TRP A 525 28.55 -14.37 11.97
N ILE A 526 28.21 -15.50 11.33
CA ILE A 526 27.48 -15.48 10.06
C ILE A 526 26.11 -14.82 10.26
N ASN A 527 25.40 -15.16 11.34
CA ASN A 527 24.06 -14.63 11.58
C ASN A 527 24.04 -13.10 11.76
N VAL A 528 25.02 -12.51 12.47
CA VAL A 528 25.07 -11.05 12.64
C VAL A 528 25.41 -10.31 11.34
N LEU A 529 26.19 -10.94 10.43
CA LEU A 529 26.49 -10.40 9.10
C LEU A 529 25.28 -10.48 8.18
N VAL A 530 24.61 -11.63 8.13
CA VAL A 530 23.43 -11.86 7.28
C VAL A 530 22.23 -11.03 7.74
N ALA A 531 22.11 -10.79 9.05
CA ALA A 531 21.10 -9.89 9.62
C ALA A 531 21.49 -8.40 9.51
N HIS A 532 22.66 -8.07 8.96
CA HIS A 532 23.22 -6.73 8.87
C HIS A 532 23.28 -5.98 10.22
N GLN A 533 23.40 -6.72 11.32
CA GLN A 533 23.59 -6.15 12.66
C GLN A 533 25.01 -5.66 12.87
N ASN A 534 25.96 -6.28 12.17
CA ASN A 534 27.37 -5.97 12.20
C ASN A 534 27.90 -5.92 10.76
N SER A 535 28.77 -4.95 10.50
CA SER A 535 29.53 -4.87 9.27
C SER A 535 30.76 -5.79 9.28
N GLY A 536 31.43 -5.91 8.14
CA GLY A 536 32.74 -6.58 8.05
C GLY A 536 33.77 -5.99 9.01
N ARG A 537 33.78 -4.66 9.18
CA ARG A 537 34.61 -3.94 10.16
C ARG A 537 34.28 -4.33 11.59
N ASP A 538 33.00 -4.38 11.96
CA ASP A 538 32.59 -4.69 13.34
C ASP A 538 32.96 -6.12 13.73
N VAL A 539 32.77 -7.06 12.80
CA VAL A 539 33.19 -8.45 13.00
C VAL A 539 34.72 -8.51 13.08
N ALA A 540 35.45 -7.89 12.15
CA ALA A 540 36.91 -7.82 12.17
C ALA A 540 37.45 -7.26 13.51
N TYR A 541 36.82 -6.21 14.04
CA TYR A 541 37.14 -5.61 15.33
C TYR A 541 36.96 -6.63 16.46
N GLY A 542 35.83 -7.35 16.47
CA GLY A 542 35.55 -8.40 17.43
C GLY A 542 36.62 -9.49 17.50
N PHE A 543 37.26 -9.82 16.37
CA PHE A 543 38.38 -10.76 16.34
C PHE A 543 39.69 -10.13 16.82
N VAL A 544 40.08 -8.97 16.29
CA VAL A 544 41.39 -8.33 16.57
C VAL A 544 41.51 -7.84 18.00
N PHE A 545 40.40 -7.40 18.61
CA PHE A 545 40.40 -6.89 19.98
C PHE A 545 39.86 -7.89 21.01
N SER A 546 39.61 -9.13 20.58
CA SER A 546 39.29 -10.24 21.48
C SER A 546 40.43 -10.52 22.46
N ASP A 547 40.09 -11.08 23.63
CA ASP A 547 41.09 -11.51 24.60
C ASP A 547 42.00 -12.62 24.04
N GLU A 548 41.48 -13.45 23.13
CA GLU A 548 42.24 -14.49 22.44
C GLU A 548 43.34 -13.90 21.54
N PHE A 549 43.02 -12.89 20.72
CA PHE A 549 43.99 -12.21 19.87
C PHE A 549 45.00 -11.40 20.70
N LYS A 550 44.54 -10.65 21.71
CA LYS A 550 45.44 -9.90 22.61
C LYS A 550 46.39 -10.83 23.36
N GLY A 551 45.93 -12.00 23.78
CA GLY A 551 46.72 -13.03 24.46
C GLY A 551 47.88 -13.60 23.62
N ARG A 552 47.90 -13.38 22.30
CA ARG A 552 49.03 -13.74 21.42
C ARG A 552 50.28 -12.90 21.65
N ASN A 553 50.15 -11.72 22.27
CA ASN A 553 51.26 -10.81 22.56
C ASN A 553 52.16 -10.51 21.33
N TYR A 554 51.55 -10.33 20.15
CA TYR A 554 52.30 -10.01 18.93
C TYR A 554 53.19 -8.77 19.11
N SER A 555 54.39 -8.79 18.52
CA SER A 555 55.18 -7.57 18.29
C SER A 555 54.43 -6.59 17.38
N ASN A 556 54.84 -5.33 17.32
CA ASN A 556 54.25 -4.36 16.38
C ASN A 556 54.37 -4.85 14.93
N THR A 557 55.53 -5.42 14.56
CA THR A 557 55.78 -6.02 13.25
C THR A 557 54.83 -7.17 12.96
N ASP A 558 54.66 -8.11 13.89
CA ASP A 558 53.80 -9.27 13.65
C ASP A 558 52.32 -8.91 13.65
N TYR A 559 51.91 -7.95 14.50
CA TYR A 559 50.56 -7.39 14.49
C TYR A 559 50.19 -6.86 13.10
N VAL A 560 51.02 -5.98 12.53
CA VAL A 560 50.80 -5.42 11.19
C VAL A 560 50.75 -6.51 10.11
N LYS A 561 51.65 -7.51 10.16
CA LYS A 561 51.62 -8.64 9.22
C LYS A 561 50.31 -9.43 9.28
N GLN A 562 49.74 -9.63 10.48
CA GLN A 562 48.45 -10.30 10.61
C GLN A 562 47.32 -9.46 9.99
N LEU A 563 47.33 -8.13 10.13
CA LEU A 563 46.33 -7.27 9.50
C LEU A 563 46.40 -7.32 7.96
N TYR A 564 47.62 -7.32 7.37
CA TYR A 564 47.80 -7.52 5.93
C TYR A 564 47.18 -8.84 5.46
N ARG A 565 47.51 -9.93 6.15
CA ARG A 565 46.96 -11.25 5.81
C ARG A 565 45.45 -11.31 5.98
N ALA A 566 44.90 -10.76 7.05
CA ALA A 566 43.48 -10.86 7.40
C ALA A 566 42.61 -9.94 6.54
N PHE A 567 43.05 -8.72 6.27
CA PHE A 567 42.20 -7.68 5.69
C PHE A 567 42.53 -7.32 4.24
N LEU A 568 43.72 -7.66 3.75
CA LEU A 568 44.17 -7.32 2.39
C LEU A 568 44.43 -8.57 1.53
N GLY A 569 44.42 -9.77 2.14
CA GLY A 569 44.56 -11.03 1.40
C GLY A 569 45.96 -11.32 0.87
N ARG A 570 46.97 -10.60 1.36
CA ARG A 570 48.36 -10.69 0.89
C ARG A 570 49.36 -10.48 2.02
N GLU A 571 50.61 -10.85 1.77
CA GLU A 571 51.71 -10.47 2.65
C GLU A 571 52.01 -8.96 2.54
N SER A 572 52.53 -8.40 3.63
CA SER A 572 52.98 -7.01 3.66
C SER A 572 54.18 -6.81 2.72
N ASP A 573 54.17 -5.74 1.93
CA ASP A 573 55.39 -5.30 1.24
C ASP A 573 56.35 -4.61 2.25
N PRO A 574 57.67 -4.59 1.98
CA PRO A 574 58.65 -4.06 2.93
C PRO A 574 58.41 -2.60 3.33
N ALA A 575 58.02 -1.74 2.39
CA ALA A 575 57.85 -0.32 2.62
C ALA A 575 56.57 -0.03 3.43
N GLY A 576 55.46 -0.65 3.06
CA GLY A 576 54.20 -0.56 3.78
C GLY A 576 54.32 -1.09 5.21
N LEU A 577 55.01 -2.22 5.41
CA LEU A 577 55.27 -2.77 6.74
C LEU A 577 56.06 -1.79 7.61
N GLU A 578 57.18 -1.26 7.09
CA GLU A 578 58.02 -0.31 7.83
C GLU A 578 57.23 0.94 8.25
N SER A 579 56.39 1.47 7.35
CA SER A 579 55.57 2.66 7.62
C SER A 579 54.59 2.44 8.77
N TRP A 580 53.82 1.35 8.76
CA TRP A 580 52.85 1.06 9.82
C TRP A 580 53.51 0.75 11.15
N VAL A 581 54.63 0.01 11.15
CA VAL A 581 55.37 -0.31 12.38
C VAL A 581 55.93 0.96 13.01
N ARG A 582 56.46 1.89 12.20
CA ARG A 582 56.96 3.18 12.69
C ARG A 582 55.88 4.01 13.37
N LEU A 583 54.63 3.97 12.91
CA LEU A 583 53.50 4.65 13.57
C LEU A 583 53.26 4.07 14.97
N LEU A 584 53.22 2.74 15.09
CA LEU A 584 53.05 2.07 16.39
C LEU A 584 54.21 2.37 17.35
N ASP A 585 55.46 2.34 16.86
CA ASP A 585 56.65 2.61 17.67
C ASP A 585 56.70 4.08 18.15
N ASN A 586 56.05 5.00 17.43
CA ASN A 586 55.91 6.41 17.77
C ASN A 586 54.64 6.72 18.59
N GLY A 587 53.89 5.71 19.02
CA GLY A 587 52.78 5.87 19.98
C GLY A 587 51.38 5.90 19.37
N THR A 588 51.22 5.69 18.06
CA THR A 588 49.90 5.43 17.47
C THR A 588 49.33 4.14 18.05
N SER A 589 48.04 4.12 18.35
CA SER A 589 47.38 2.94 18.91
C SER A 589 47.21 1.84 17.86
N ARG A 590 47.07 0.58 18.34
CA ARG A 590 46.73 -0.55 17.46
C ARG A 590 45.35 -0.39 16.82
N GLU A 591 44.42 0.27 17.49
CA GLU A 591 43.09 0.57 16.98
C GLU A 591 43.14 1.54 15.79
N GLU A 592 43.92 2.62 15.88
CA GLU A 592 44.12 3.53 14.75
C GLU A 592 44.79 2.85 13.55
N VAL A 593 45.74 1.95 13.79
CA VAL A 593 46.32 1.14 12.70
C VAL A 593 45.29 0.19 12.13
N PHE A 594 44.52 -0.53 12.95
CA PHE A 594 43.41 -1.38 12.50
C PHE A 594 42.43 -0.61 11.61
N ASP A 595 42.00 0.58 12.04
CA ASP A 595 41.10 1.46 11.29
C ASP A 595 41.67 1.84 9.92
N GLY A 596 42.99 2.01 9.80
CA GLY A 596 43.67 2.21 8.53
C GLY A 596 43.53 1.03 7.56
N PHE A 597 43.57 -0.21 8.07
CA PHE A 597 43.42 -1.42 7.24
C PHE A 597 41.96 -1.64 6.84
N VAL A 598 41.03 -1.59 7.79
CA VAL A 598 39.60 -1.79 7.49
C VAL A 598 38.97 -0.58 6.79
N GLY A 599 39.63 0.57 6.81
CA GLY A 599 39.28 1.74 6.02
C GLY A 599 39.72 1.68 4.55
N SER A 600 40.56 0.71 4.17
CA SER A 600 41.17 0.63 2.84
C SER A 600 40.23 0.11 1.75
N GLN A 601 40.53 0.48 0.49
CA GLN A 601 39.83 -0.09 -0.67
C GLN A 601 40.04 -1.61 -0.77
N GLU A 602 41.23 -2.10 -0.43
CA GLU A 602 41.51 -3.54 -0.45
C GLU A 602 40.59 -4.32 0.52
N PHE A 603 40.31 -3.76 1.71
CA PHE A 603 39.35 -4.38 2.62
C PHE A 603 37.90 -4.27 2.10
N THR A 604 37.54 -3.16 1.46
CA THR A 604 36.27 -3.03 0.73
C THR A 604 36.12 -4.16 -0.29
N ASP A 605 37.16 -4.41 -1.09
CA ASP A 605 37.17 -5.44 -2.13
C ASP A 605 37.09 -6.85 -1.53
N ILE A 606 37.77 -7.09 -0.39
CA ILE A 606 37.65 -8.35 0.36
C ILE A 606 36.20 -8.55 0.83
N CYS A 607 35.59 -7.56 1.50
CA CYS A 607 34.21 -7.66 1.96
C CYS A 607 33.23 -7.89 0.79
N ALA A 608 33.41 -7.15 -0.31
CA ALA A 608 32.62 -7.29 -1.53
C ALA A 608 32.69 -8.71 -2.12
N SER A 609 33.89 -9.31 -2.19
CA SER A 609 34.07 -10.68 -2.67
C SER A 609 33.33 -11.74 -1.85
N TYR A 610 33.03 -11.42 -0.58
CA TYR A 610 32.25 -12.26 0.32
C TYR A 610 30.77 -11.85 0.44
N GLY A 611 30.34 -10.83 -0.31
CA GLY A 611 28.97 -10.30 -0.29
C GLY A 611 28.63 -9.55 0.99
N ILE A 612 29.61 -8.96 1.67
CA ILE A 612 29.46 -8.29 2.97
C ILE A 612 29.65 -6.78 2.80
N VAL A 613 28.89 -6.01 3.58
CA VAL A 613 29.09 -4.56 3.70
C VAL A 613 30.29 -4.28 4.59
N ARG A 614 31.26 -3.50 4.09
CA ARG A 614 32.50 -3.20 4.79
C ARG A 614 32.28 -2.55 6.17
N GLY A 615 31.39 -1.56 6.26
CA GLY A 615 31.15 -0.75 7.45
C GLY A 615 31.93 0.55 7.49
#